data_AF-A0AAW5BJN6-F1
#
_entry.id   AF-A0AAW5BJN6-F1
#
_cell.length_a   1.000
_cell.length_b   1.000
_cell.length_c   1.000
_cell.angle_alpha   90.00
_cell.angle_beta   90.00
_cell.angle_gamma   90.00
#
_symmetry.space_group_name_H-M   'P 1'
#
loop_
_entity.id
_entity.type
_entity.pdbx_description
1 polymer ?
#
loop_
_entity_poly.entity_id
_entity_poly.type
_entity_poly.pdbx_seq_one_letter_code
_entity_poly.pdbx_strand_id
1 'polypeptide(L)'
;METKERSRTRIGFSRMEKKYEWKDHVIFMGILLATAVWVNRNIEIKGLYMDDLYFWSCYGEQGFLQYVFPLGSTRFRFLYYLAAWLEMAVVGNHVNWFVPFNILLNTAVSCSVYLIGRRLSRSKGIGFLCGFMYLMSRMAYYQIGQVLGLMETMALWMAIGILWYLYRYMDGEDGRKYYYLSCALYFGVCFVHERYMVLFPLLLFVLLVKGSKNLTEWGAGLASFLLVQAIRVFAIGSVLPAGTGGTQVADTFSLADTIRHGLSQIAYVFGINAGPEHLNGRPWAQSPLAIRILVLLADAAIAVIVLGFLIKVIRDKRKDVKGKVLCSLALFLLFIGACIASSSVTIRVEMRWVYVSLTAALLLLAYMYGYLTEGVKPELYLKRLWPWGAAFACYVILMLPAELFYRAQYPNLYLWPDQLRYNSLAEETYGRYGDSLFGKNIYIIGSSYKMSDFTARTFFKVFDKERTAEGTSVEFIDSIRDIGLVDSRMLVLREDPEHNGFQDITQFVKEIKLNVEYGYYDDGWMDEHASLTVMAGETGVIDLEIIYPGVMSGGEGIKITKDQDEPFTIPVRSTVVNQTIEAEPWQMVHLTFDYNFYMHNAQEQRGKDRLAAIVHMTAR
;
A
#
# COMPACT_ATOMS: atom_id res chain seq x y z
N MET A 1 -18.85 -60.90 23.01
CA MET A 1 -19.55 -59.63 22.69
C MET A 1 -18.63 -58.40 22.84
N GLU A 2 -17.68 -58.37 23.78
CA GLU A 2 -16.80 -57.21 24.05
C GLU A 2 -15.87 -56.78 22.90
N THR A 3 -15.40 -57.69 22.04
CA THR A 3 -14.51 -57.35 20.90
C THR A 3 -15.23 -56.57 19.80
N LYS A 4 -16.56 -56.70 19.69
CA LYS A 4 -17.38 -56.02 18.67
C LYS A 4 -17.81 -54.61 19.11
N GLU A 5 -17.90 -54.37 20.43
CA GLU A 5 -18.16 -53.04 21.01
C GLU A 5 -16.91 -52.15 21.05
N ARG A 6 -15.74 -52.72 21.36
CA ARG A 6 -14.46 -52.00 21.29
C ARG A 6 -14.10 -51.52 19.87
N SER A 7 -14.49 -52.26 18.83
CA SER A 7 -14.28 -51.82 17.44
C SER A 7 -15.28 -50.72 17.03
N ARG A 8 -16.55 -50.82 17.44
CA ARG A 8 -17.58 -49.80 17.18
C ARG A 8 -17.28 -48.45 17.85
N THR A 9 -16.81 -48.46 19.10
CA THR A 9 -16.42 -47.23 19.82
C THR A 9 -15.17 -46.57 19.22
N ARG A 10 -14.17 -47.35 18.79
CA ARG A 10 -12.95 -46.83 18.13
C ARG A 10 -13.23 -46.26 16.73
N ILE A 11 -14.12 -46.90 15.98
CA ILE A 11 -14.59 -46.39 14.67
C ILE A 11 -15.45 -45.14 14.85
N GLY A 12 -16.27 -45.07 15.91
CA GLY A 12 -17.07 -43.89 16.26
C GLY A 12 -16.25 -42.67 16.68
N PHE A 13 -15.23 -42.85 17.53
CA PHE A 13 -14.31 -41.78 17.94
C PHE A 13 -13.44 -41.27 16.77
N SER A 14 -12.91 -42.19 15.95
CA SER A 14 -12.14 -41.85 14.74
C SER A 14 -12.98 -41.08 13.70
N ARG A 15 -14.27 -41.43 13.54
CA ARG A 15 -15.21 -40.68 12.69
C ARG A 15 -15.56 -39.31 13.28
N MET A 16 -15.69 -39.19 14.60
CA MET A 16 -15.96 -37.91 15.26
C MET A 16 -14.76 -36.96 15.23
N GLU A 17 -13.52 -37.44 15.43
CA GLU A 17 -12.31 -36.63 15.28
C GLU A 17 -12.20 -36.03 13.86
N LYS A 18 -12.41 -36.86 12.82
CA LYS A 18 -12.48 -36.36 11.44
C LYS A 18 -13.64 -35.40 11.19
N LYS A 19 -14.77 -35.55 11.88
CA LYS A 19 -15.97 -34.70 11.72
C LYS A 19 -15.78 -33.29 12.28
N TYR A 20 -14.83 -33.08 13.21
CA TYR A 20 -14.56 -31.77 13.80
C TYR A 20 -13.21 -31.14 13.38
N GLU A 21 -12.33 -31.85 12.67
CA GLU A 21 -11.06 -31.26 12.18
C GLU A 21 -11.25 -30.00 11.34
N TRP A 22 -12.34 -29.89 10.57
CA TRP A 22 -12.61 -28.69 9.77
C TRP A 22 -12.85 -27.45 10.65
N LYS A 23 -13.42 -27.62 11.85
CA LYS A 23 -13.64 -26.52 12.79
C LYS A 23 -12.31 -25.93 13.26
N ASP A 24 -11.33 -26.77 13.57
CA ASP A 24 -9.99 -26.31 13.93
C ASP A 24 -9.37 -25.47 12.82
N HIS A 25 -9.53 -25.89 11.56
CA HIS A 25 -9.01 -25.13 10.40
C HIS A 25 -9.66 -23.77 10.28
N VAL A 26 -10.99 -23.70 10.45
CA VAL A 26 -11.71 -22.42 10.41
C VAL A 26 -11.29 -21.53 11.58
N ILE A 27 -11.10 -22.08 12.79
CA ILE A 27 -10.61 -21.31 13.94
C ILE A 27 -9.21 -20.76 13.67
N PHE A 28 -8.27 -21.58 13.22
CA PHE A 28 -6.91 -21.11 12.91
C PHE A 28 -6.89 -20.07 11.79
N MET A 29 -7.67 -20.26 10.73
CA MET A 29 -7.80 -19.27 9.65
C MET A 29 -8.44 -17.97 10.14
N GLY A 30 -9.45 -18.04 11.03
CA GLY A 30 -10.05 -16.87 11.67
C GLY A 30 -9.07 -16.11 12.56
N ILE A 31 -8.21 -16.82 13.31
CA ILE A 31 -7.14 -16.20 14.12
C ILE A 31 -6.09 -15.56 13.21
N LEU A 32 -5.73 -16.19 12.09
CA LEU A 32 -4.80 -15.60 11.11
C LEU A 32 -5.38 -14.32 10.51
N LEU A 33 -6.68 -14.30 10.16
CA LEU A 33 -7.36 -13.10 9.70
C LEU A 33 -7.35 -12.00 10.76
N ALA A 34 -7.72 -12.31 12.00
CA ALA A 34 -7.69 -11.35 13.10
C ALA A 34 -6.28 -10.79 13.33
N THR A 35 -5.25 -11.64 13.22
CA THR A 35 -3.84 -11.24 13.32
C THR A 35 -3.46 -10.31 12.17
N ALA A 36 -3.85 -10.64 10.93
CA ALA A 36 -3.56 -9.83 9.75
C ALA A 36 -4.19 -8.43 9.84
N VAL A 37 -5.43 -8.34 10.33
CA VAL A 37 -6.08 -7.04 10.59
C VAL A 37 -5.36 -6.29 11.71
N TRP A 38 -5.10 -6.94 12.84
CA TRP A 38 -4.45 -6.31 14.00
C TRP A 38 -3.05 -5.76 13.68
N VAL A 39 -2.22 -6.53 12.98
CA VAL A 39 -0.83 -6.16 12.71
C VAL A 39 -0.69 -5.05 11.65
N ASN A 40 -1.73 -4.86 10.83
CA ASN A 40 -1.75 -3.88 9.74
C ASN A 40 -2.71 -2.70 10.01
N ARG A 41 -3.31 -2.60 11.20
CA ARG A 41 -4.35 -1.60 11.54
C ARG A 41 -3.96 -0.13 11.39
N ASN A 42 -2.66 0.17 11.33
CA ASN A 42 -2.15 1.54 11.19
C ASN A 42 -1.66 1.85 9.76
N ILE A 43 -1.89 0.93 8.81
CA ILE A 43 -1.53 1.12 7.41
C ILE A 43 -2.80 1.53 6.67
N GLU A 44 -2.76 2.69 6.01
CA GLU A 44 -3.89 3.22 5.26
C GLU A 44 -3.37 3.89 3.97
N ILE A 45 -4.16 3.77 2.90
CA ILE A 45 -3.98 4.52 1.67
C ILE A 45 -5.22 5.40 1.53
N LYS A 46 -5.04 6.71 1.61
CA LYS A 46 -6.10 7.71 1.43
C LYS A 46 -5.93 8.47 0.14
N GLY A 47 -4.69 8.70 -0.29
CA GLY A 47 -4.34 9.26 -1.59
C GLY A 47 -3.43 8.30 -2.37
N LEU A 48 -3.66 8.18 -3.67
CA LEU A 48 -2.73 7.45 -4.56
C LEU A 48 -1.56 8.35 -4.93
N TYR A 49 -0.36 7.78 -5.01
CA TYR A 49 0.87 8.50 -5.32
C TYR A 49 1.73 7.72 -6.34
N MET A 50 2.50 8.46 -7.15
CA MET A 50 3.47 7.94 -8.11
C MET A 50 2.98 6.75 -8.93
N ASP A 51 3.62 5.58 -8.81
CA ASP A 51 3.33 4.42 -9.64
C ASP A 51 1.89 3.94 -9.43
N ASP A 52 1.36 4.04 -8.20
CA ASP A 52 -0.03 3.66 -7.89
C ASP A 52 -1.03 4.65 -8.55
N LEU A 53 -0.73 5.95 -8.53
CA LEU A 53 -1.55 6.98 -9.20
C LEU A 53 -1.47 6.85 -10.72
N TYR A 54 -0.28 6.62 -11.27
CA TYR A 54 -0.07 6.38 -12.69
C TYR A 54 -0.84 5.15 -13.15
N PHE A 55 -0.75 4.06 -12.40
CA PHE A 55 -1.42 2.82 -12.75
C PHE A 55 -2.95 2.94 -12.67
N TRP A 56 -3.47 3.70 -11.71
CA TRP A 56 -4.88 4.08 -11.66
C TRP A 56 -5.28 4.97 -12.86
N SER A 57 -4.43 5.92 -13.26
CA SER A 57 -4.73 6.79 -14.41
C SER A 57 -4.86 5.99 -15.71
N CYS A 58 -3.99 4.99 -15.93
CA CYS A 58 -4.09 4.10 -17.08
C CYS A 58 -5.41 3.31 -17.06
N TYR A 59 -5.92 2.94 -15.89
CA TYR A 59 -7.22 2.26 -15.75
C TYR A 59 -8.40 3.19 -16.09
N GLY A 60 -8.27 4.49 -15.83
CA GLY A 60 -9.26 5.50 -16.21
C GLY A 60 -9.27 5.84 -17.70
N GLU A 61 -8.09 5.94 -18.31
CA GLU A 61 -7.93 6.48 -19.66
C GLU A 61 -7.87 5.42 -20.76
N GLN A 62 -7.39 4.20 -20.46
CA GLN A 62 -7.20 3.15 -21.45
C GLN A 62 -8.37 2.17 -21.49
N GLY A 63 -8.66 1.64 -22.68
CA GLY A 63 -9.60 0.53 -22.81
C GLY A 63 -9.07 -0.76 -22.18
N PHE A 64 -9.96 -1.68 -21.81
CA PHE A 64 -9.61 -2.97 -21.17
C PHE A 64 -8.46 -3.71 -21.87
N LEU A 65 -8.52 -3.82 -23.20
CA LEU A 65 -7.50 -4.54 -23.97
C LEU A 65 -6.13 -3.85 -23.94
N GLN A 66 -6.09 -2.51 -23.96
CA GLN A 66 -4.85 -1.74 -23.92
C GLN A 66 -4.18 -1.87 -22.54
N TYR A 67 -4.99 -1.82 -21.48
CA TYR A 67 -4.51 -1.94 -20.11
C TYR A 67 -3.99 -3.36 -19.80
N VAL A 68 -4.77 -4.39 -20.13
CA VAL A 68 -4.43 -5.79 -19.81
C VAL A 68 -3.34 -6.33 -20.73
N PHE A 69 -3.36 -5.94 -22.01
CA PHE A 69 -2.39 -6.38 -23.02
C PHE A 69 -1.64 -5.19 -23.62
N PRO A 70 -0.73 -4.54 -22.86
CA PRO A 70 -0.01 -3.37 -23.34
C PRO A 70 1.09 -3.78 -24.33
N LEU A 71 0.70 -4.01 -25.59
CA LEU A 71 1.61 -4.32 -26.69
C LEU A 71 2.56 -3.14 -26.95
N GLY A 72 3.86 -3.41 -27.08
CA GLY A 72 4.88 -2.38 -27.27
C GLY A 72 5.34 -1.68 -25.99
N SER A 73 4.86 -2.10 -24.82
CA SER A 73 5.35 -1.62 -23.52
C SER A 73 6.70 -2.24 -23.14
N THR A 74 7.40 -1.65 -22.17
CA THR A 74 8.64 -2.19 -21.61
C THR A 74 8.42 -3.49 -20.82
N ARG A 75 7.19 -3.72 -20.35
CA ARG A 75 6.81 -4.88 -19.52
C ARG A 75 5.47 -5.44 -19.96
N PHE A 76 5.36 -6.76 -20.01
CA PHE A 76 4.15 -7.48 -20.38
C PHE A 76 3.77 -8.45 -19.26
N ARG A 77 2.90 -7.99 -18.35
CA ARG A 77 2.46 -8.72 -17.16
C ARG A 77 0.93 -8.90 -17.17
N PHE A 78 0.39 -9.44 -18.26
CA PHE A 78 -1.06 -9.44 -18.50
C PHE A 78 -1.89 -10.10 -17.38
N LEU A 79 -1.36 -11.11 -16.70
CA LEU A 79 -2.08 -11.74 -15.58
C LEU A 79 -2.16 -10.82 -14.37
N TYR A 80 -1.09 -10.07 -14.09
CA TYR A 80 -1.11 -9.03 -13.07
C TYR A 80 -2.06 -7.90 -13.48
N TYR A 81 -1.95 -7.39 -14.71
CA TYR A 81 -2.80 -6.30 -15.19
C TYR A 81 -4.28 -6.67 -15.20
N LEU A 82 -4.62 -7.91 -15.55
CA LEU A 82 -5.99 -8.41 -15.42
C LEU A 82 -6.47 -8.40 -13.96
N ALA A 83 -5.66 -8.92 -13.03
CA ALA A 83 -6.02 -8.95 -11.62
C ALA A 83 -6.17 -7.54 -11.04
N ALA A 84 -5.30 -6.62 -11.44
CA ALA A 84 -5.33 -5.25 -10.96
C ALA A 84 -6.49 -4.46 -11.59
N TRP A 85 -6.86 -4.72 -12.85
CA TRP A 85 -8.07 -4.17 -13.45
C TRP A 85 -9.33 -4.59 -12.67
N LEU A 86 -9.38 -5.85 -12.23
CA LEU A 86 -10.48 -6.36 -11.40
C LEU A 86 -10.47 -5.76 -9.99
N GLU A 87 -9.28 -5.60 -9.38
CA GLU A 87 -9.13 -4.92 -8.09
C GLU A 87 -9.65 -3.47 -8.18
N MET A 88 -9.22 -2.71 -9.18
CA MET A 88 -9.67 -1.34 -9.43
C MET A 88 -11.19 -1.28 -9.66
N ALA A 89 -11.76 -2.26 -10.38
CA ALA A 89 -13.20 -2.35 -10.59
C ALA A 89 -14.00 -2.61 -9.29
N VAL A 90 -13.43 -3.36 -8.35
CA VAL A 90 -14.04 -3.64 -7.04
C VAL A 90 -13.89 -2.45 -6.09
N VAL A 91 -12.73 -1.78 -6.12
CA VAL A 91 -12.43 -0.63 -5.25
C VAL A 91 -13.16 0.63 -5.69
N GLY A 92 -13.30 0.86 -7.00
CA GLY A 92 -13.95 2.06 -7.54
C GLY A 92 -13.22 3.34 -7.13
N ASN A 93 -13.96 4.31 -6.58
CA ASN A 93 -13.42 5.56 -6.05
C ASN A 93 -13.11 5.51 -4.53
N HIS A 94 -13.27 4.35 -3.89
CA HIS A 94 -13.00 4.17 -2.46
C HIS A 94 -11.54 3.77 -2.21
N VAL A 95 -10.61 4.73 -2.37
CA VAL A 95 -9.15 4.49 -2.23
C VAL A 95 -8.77 3.77 -0.93
N ASN A 96 -9.49 4.02 0.16
CA ASN A 96 -9.29 3.36 1.44
C ASN A 96 -9.55 1.83 1.45
N TRP A 97 -10.16 1.26 0.40
CA TRP A 97 -10.42 -0.18 0.28
C TRP A 97 -9.23 -1.01 -0.21
N PHE A 98 -8.20 -0.40 -0.80
CA PHE A 98 -7.00 -1.12 -1.26
C PHE A 98 -6.33 -1.88 -0.10
N VAL A 99 -6.15 -1.24 1.05
CA VAL A 99 -5.46 -1.88 2.18
C VAL A 99 -6.28 -3.05 2.77
N PRO A 100 -7.58 -2.90 3.08
CA PRO A 100 -8.42 -4.03 3.48
C PRO A 100 -8.41 -5.19 2.47
N PHE A 101 -8.50 -4.89 1.17
CA PHE A 101 -8.43 -5.90 0.11
C PHE A 101 -7.09 -6.65 0.13
N ASN A 102 -5.97 -5.92 0.22
CA ASN A 102 -4.64 -6.50 0.36
C ASN A 102 -4.48 -7.34 1.64
N ILE A 103 -5.05 -6.92 2.77
CA ILE A 103 -5.05 -7.70 4.03
C ILE A 103 -5.78 -9.03 3.83
N LEU A 104 -6.92 -9.04 3.13
CA LEU A 104 -7.68 -10.27 2.86
C LEU A 104 -6.87 -11.22 1.96
N LEU A 105 -6.25 -10.71 0.90
CA LEU A 105 -5.39 -11.49 0.03
C LEU A 105 -4.19 -12.07 0.78
N ASN A 106 -3.50 -11.25 1.58
CA ASN A 106 -2.35 -11.68 2.36
C ASN A 106 -2.75 -12.76 3.39
N THR A 107 -3.95 -12.63 3.98
CA THR A 107 -4.54 -13.66 4.85
C THR A 107 -4.76 -14.97 4.09
N ALA A 108 -5.27 -14.93 2.86
CA ALA A 108 -5.44 -16.13 2.04
C ALA A 108 -4.10 -16.82 1.72
N VAL A 109 -3.05 -16.04 1.47
CA VAL A 109 -1.69 -16.57 1.32
C VAL A 109 -1.19 -17.20 2.61
N SER A 110 -1.36 -16.53 3.76
CA SER A 110 -1.03 -17.09 5.08
C SER A 110 -1.75 -18.41 5.36
N CYS A 111 -3.03 -18.50 5.01
CA CYS A 111 -3.83 -19.72 5.11
C CYS A 111 -3.26 -20.83 4.20
N SER A 112 -2.78 -20.49 3.00
CA SER A 112 -2.09 -21.43 2.12
C SER A 112 -0.78 -21.93 2.73
N VAL A 113 0.04 -21.02 3.29
CA VAL A 113 1.28 -21.34 4.02
C VAL A 113 0.98 -22.24 5.22
N TYR A 114 -0.09 -21.96 5.96
CA TYR A 114 -0.58 -22.80 7.06
C TYR A 114 -0.88 -24.23 6.59
N LEU A 115 -1.63 -24.39 5.51
CA LEU A 115 -2.03 -25.69 4.98
C LEU A 115 -0.83 -26.49 4.47
N ILE A 116 0.11 -25.82 3.79
CA ILE A 116 1.36 -26.43 3.30
C ILE A 116 2.25 -26.82 4.48
N GLY A 117 2.49 -25.89 5.42
CA GLY A 117 3.29 -26.12 6.61
C GLY A 117 2.73 -27.24 7.49
N ARG A 118 1.41 -27.35 7.62
CA ARG A 118 0.75 -28.48 8.31
C ARG A 118 1.06 -29.80 7.61
N ARG A 119 0.99 -29.85 6.28
CA ARG A 119 1.24 -31.09 5.53
C ARG A 119 2.70 -31.52 5.62
N LEU A 120 3.64 -30.57 5.56
CA LEU A 120 5.08 -30.83 5.70
C LEU A 120 5.44 -31.29 7.12
N SER A 121 4.95 -30.59 8.15
CA SER A 121 5.24 -30.88 9.57
C SER A 121 4.41 -32.01 10.16
N ARG A 122 3.32 -32.40 9.50
CA ARG A 122 2.24 -33.23 10.03
C ARG A 122 1.67 -32.69 11.36
N SER A 123 1.75 -31.38 11.61
CA SER A 123 1.33 -30.72 12.85
C SER A 123 0.51 -29.46 12.56
N LYS A 124 -0.68 -29.36 13.17
CA LYS A 124 -1.54 -28.16 13.04
C LYS A 124 -0.86 -26.93 13.63
N GLY A 125 -0.20 -27.08 14.79
CA GLY A 125 0.47 -25.99 15.48
C GLY A 125 1.66 -25.42 14.69
N ILE A 126 2.53 -26.28 14.15
CA ILE A 126 3.67 -25.81 13.36
C ILE A 126 3.21 -25.14 12.06
N GLY A 127 2.21 -25.72 11.38
CA GLY A 127 1.59 -25.06 10.24
C GLY A 127 1.06 -23.66 10.61
N PHE A 128 0.37 -23.53 11.75
CA PHE A 128 -0.16 -22.25 12.22
C PHE A 128 0.94 -21.24 12.49
N LEU A 129 2.02 -21.66 13.17
CA LEU A 129 3.19 -20.82 13.43
C LEU A 129 3.87 -20.33 12.14
N CYS A 130 3.92 -21.14 11.07
CA CYS A 130 4.41 -20.70 9.76
C CYS A 130 3.54 -19.59 9.17
N GLY A 131 2.21 -19.76 9.14
CA GLY A 131 1.27 -18.75 8.63
C GLY A 131 1.30 -17.47 9.48
N PHE A 132 1.43 -17.62 10.80
CA PHE A 132 1.54 -16.52 11.75
C PHE A 132 2.82 -15.71 11.53
N MET A 133 3.99 -16.37 11.47
CA MET A 133 5.26 -15.69 11.21
C MET A 133 5.30 -15.01 9.84
N TYR A 134 4.68 -15.63 8.83
CA TYR A 134 4.50 -15.00 7.53
C TYR A 134 3.78 -13.65 7.68
N LEU A 135 2.61 -13.60 8.34
CA LEU A 135 1.85 -12.35 8.54
C LEU A 135 2.60 -11.32 9.39
N MET A 136 3.32 -11.78 10.41
CA MET A 136 4.06 -10.91 11.32
C MET A 136 5.30 -10.31 10.69
N SER A 137 5.78 -10.83 9.56
CA SER A 137 7.01 -10.36 8.93
C SER A 137 6.95 -8.88 8.58
N ARG A 138 8.04 -8.16 8.85
CA ARG A 138 8.24 -6.79 8.36
C ARG A 138 8.30 -6.68 6.84
N MET A 139 8.52 -7.79 6.12
CA MET A 139 8.62 -7.81 4.66
C MET A 139 7.26 -7.57 3.96
N ALA A 140 6.15 -7.62 4.70
CA ALA A 140 4.80 -7.42 4.17
C ALA A 140 4.45 -5.95 3.83
N TYR A 141 5.29 -4.97 4.20
CA TYR A 141 4.99 -3.54 4.06
C TYR A 141 4.47 -3.15 2.67
N TYR A 142 5.12 -3.65 1.61
CA TYR A 142 4.77 -3.32 0.24
C TYR A 142 3.52 -4.05 -0.24
N GLN A 143 3.33 -5.30 0.20
CA GLN A 143 2.15 -6.09 -0.17
C GLN A 143 0.86 -5.51 0.42
N ILE A 144 0.95 -4.82 1.56
CA ILE A 144 -0.20 -4.24 2.26
C ILE A 144 -0.36 -2.76 1.93
N GLY A 145 0.72 -1.99 1.97
CA GLY A 145 0.69 -0.53 1.95
C GLY A 145 0.74 0.11 0.58
N GLN A 146 0.72 -0.64 -0.51
CA GLN A 146 0.76 -0.12 -1.90
C GLN A 146 -0.21 -0.90 -2.79
N VAL A 147 -0.76 -0.26 -3.81
CA VAL A 147 -1.68 -0.89 -4.79
C VAL A 147 -0.93 -1.92 -5.64
N LEU A 148 0.29 -1.58 -6.07
CA LEU A 148 1.22 -2.53 -6.69
C LEU A 148 1.61 -3.73 -5.79
N GLY A 149 1.23 -3.71 -4.50
CA GLY A 149 1.38 -4.82 -3.57
C GLY A 149 0.66 -6.10 -4.00
N LEU A 150 -0.41 -5.99 -4.80
CA LEU A 150 -1.12 -7.13 -5.39
C LEU A 150 -0.19 -8.03 -6.20
N MET A 151 0.67 -7.42 -7.03
CA MET A 151 1.62 -8.14 -7.88
C MET A 151 2.55 -9.04 -7.05
N GLU A 152 3.13 -8.47 -5.99
CA GLU A 152 4.06 -9.18 -5.11
C GLU A 152 3.36 -10.30 -4.33
N THR A 153 2.10 -10.09 -3.91
CA THR A 153 1.29 -11.09 -3.21
C THR A 153 0.97 -12.28 -4.12
N MET A 154 0.49 -12.01 -5.34
CA MET A 154 0.22 -13.04 -6.34
C MET A 154 1.49 -13.82 -6.71
N ALA A 155 2.58 -13.11 -6.97
CA ALA A 155 3.83 -13.75 -7.38
C ALA A 155 4.40 -14.65 -6.27
N LEU A 156 4.36 -14.20 -5.02
CA LEU A 156 4.76 -15.01 -3.87
C LEU A 156 3.89 -16.27 -3.74
N TRP A 157 2.57 -16.13 -3.82
CA TRP A 157 1.65 -17.27 -3.72
C TRP A 157 1.89 -18.31 -4.81
N MET A 158 2.04 -17.87 -6.06
CA MET A 158 2.33 -18.77 -7.18
C MET A 158 3.70 -19.43 -7.05
N ALA A 159 4.74 -18.70 -6.62
CA ALA A 159 6.08 -19.25 -6.41
C ALA A 159 6.10 -20.33 -5.31
N ILE A 160 5.43 -20.09 -4.19
CA ILE A 160 5.26 -21.09 -3.13
C ILE A 160 4.42 -22.27 -3.62
N GLY A 161 3.41 -22.03 -4.46
CA GLY A 161 2.64 -23.07 -5.13
C GLY A 161 3.50 -23.96 -6.03
N ILE A 162 4.43 -23.39 -6.81
CA ILE A 162 5.40 -24.13 -7.62
C ILE A 162 6.24 -25.03 -6.71
N LEU A 163 6.86 -24.46 -5.67
CA LEU A 163 7.68 -25.22 -4.71
C LEU A 163 6.89 -26.40 -4.10
N TRP A 164 5.66 -26.14 -3.67
CA TRP A 164 4.80 -27.16 -3.07
C TRP A 164 4.45 -28.29 -4.04
N TYR A 165 4.07 -27.95 -5.28
CA TYR A 165 3.71 -28.97 -6.26
C TYR A 165 4.92 -29.75 -6.77
N LEU A 166 6.09 -29.12 -6.89
CA LEU A 166 7.34 -29.82 -7.18
C LEU A 166 7.72 -30.80 -6.07
N TYR A 167 7.58 -30.38 -4.81
CA TYR A 167 7.78 -31.27 -3.66
C TYR A 167 6.81 -32.48 -3.71
N ARG A 168 5.53 -32.23 -3.99
CA ARG A 168 4.50 -33.29 -4.11
C ARG A 168 4.77 -34.23 -5.28
N TYR A 169 5.33 -33.74 -6.36
CA TYR A 169 5.74 -34.55 -7.51
C TYR A 169 6.89 -35.50 -7.15
N MET A 170 7.87 -35.04 -6.35
CA MET A 170 8.99 -35.86 -5.88
C MET A 170 8.57 -36.91 -4.84
N ASP A 171 7.68 -36.54 -3.91
CA ASP A 171 7.29 -37.39 -2.78
C ASP A 171 6.26 -38.47 -3.18
N GLY A 172 5.41 -38.21 -4.19
CA GLY A 172 4.32 -39.09 -4.61
C GLY A 172 4.64 -40.06 -5.76
N GLU A 173 4.05 -41.26 -5.71
CA GLU A 173 4.16 -42.28 -6.76
C GLU A 173 3.54 -41.81 -8.09
N ASP A 174 2.29 -41.33 -8.09
CA ASP A 174 1.62 -40.75 -9.27
C ASP A 174 1.53 -39.21 -9.18
N GLY A 175 2.69 -38.57 -9.36
CA GLY A 175 2.85 -37.14 -9.17
C GLY A 175 2.55 -36.27 -10.40
N ARG A 176 2.28 -36.84 -11.58
CA ARG A 176 2.35 -36.12 -12.87
C ARG A 176 1.47 -34.87 -12.92
N LYS A 177 0.27 -34.95 -12.36
CA LYS A 177 -0.64 -33.81 -12.22
C LYS A 177 0.02 -32.62 -11.52
N TYR A 178 0.78 -32.86 -10.46
CA TYR A 178 1.47 -31.80 -9.73
C TYR A 178 2.59 -31.17 -10.56
N TYR A 179 3.29 -31.95 -11.39
CA TYR A 179 4.26 -31.40 -12.32
C TYR A 179 3.59 -30.47 -13.33
N TYR A 180 2.52 -30.90 -14.00
CA TYR A 180 1.79 -30.03 -14.94
C TYR A 180 1.20 -28.79 -14.27
N LEU A 181 0.68 -28.91 -13.05
CA LEU A 181 0.24 -27.74 -12.26
C LEU A 181 1.40 -26.79 -11.94
N SER A 182 2.59 -27.32 -11.66
CA SER A 182 3.79 -26.49 -11.45
C SER A 182 4.22 -25.77 -12.74
N CYS A 183 4.12 -26.42 -13.91
CA CYS A 183 4.37 -25.77 -15.20
C CYS A 183 3.34 -24.67 -15.49
N ALA A 184 2.06 -24.90 -15.18
CA ALA A 184 1.01 -23.90 -15.36
C ALA A 184 1.21 -22.69 -14.41
N LEU A 185 1.56 -22.93 -13.15
CA LEU A 185 1.91 -21.86 -12.21
C LEU A 185 3.20 -21.14 -12.63
N TYR A 186 4.19 -21.84 -13.16
CA TYR A 186 5.41 -21.25 -13.71
C TYR A 186 5.11 -20.32 -14.88
N PHE A 187 4.31 -20.78 -15.84
CA PHE A 187 3.82 -19.94 -16.93
C PHE A 187 3.13 -18.68 -16.38
N GLY A 188 2.21 -18.86 -15.43
CA GLY A 188 1.46 -17.76 -14.86
C GLY A 188 2.32 -16.76 -14.07
N VAL A 189 3.22 -17.23 -13.21
CA VAL A 189 4.05 -16.34 -12.39
C VAL A 189 4.97 -15.48 -13.26
N CYS A 190 5.44 -15.98 -14.41
CA CYS A 190 6.24 -15.20 -15.36
C CYS A 190 5.49 -14.00 -15.95
N PHE A 191 4.15 -14.06 -16.05
CA PHE A 191 3.29 -12.94 -16.48
C PHE A 191 2.64 -12.17 -15.33
N VAL A 192 2.95 -12.52 -14.08
CA VAL A 192 2.68 -11.69 -12.92
C VAL A 192 3.93 -10.89 -12.57
N HIS A 193 5.06 -11.58 -12.48
CA HIS A 193 6.36 -10.98 -12.21
C HIS A 193 7.49 -11.80 -12.85
N GLU A 194 8.15 -11.20 -13.83
CA GLU A 194 9.18 -11.80 -14.69
C GLU A 194 10.42 -12.33 -13.96
N ARG A 195 10.71 -11.86 -12.73
CA ARG A 195 11.88 -12.31 -11.97
C ARG A 195 11.85 -13.81 -11.68
N TYR A 196 10.65 -14.40 -11.61
CA TYR A 196 10.45 -15.81 -11.33
C TYR A 196 10.74 -16.73 -12.50
N MET A 197 11.13 -16.20 -13.67
CA MET A 197 11.70 -17.02 -14.75
C MET A 197 12.89 -17.85 -14.28
N VAL A 198 13.63 -17.35 -13.27
CA VAL A 198 14.74 -18.05 -12.58
C VAL A 198 14.35 -19.42 -12.02
N LEU A 199 13.05 -19.70 -11.84
CA LEU A 199 12.57 -20.97 -11.29
C LEU A 199 12.55 -22.12 -12.32
N PHE A 200 12.76 -21.84 -13.62
CA PHE A 200 12.78 -22.87 -14.67
C PHE A 200 13.74 -24.06 -14.39
N PRO A 201 15.00 -23.84 -13.95
CA PRO A 201 15.91 -24.94 -13.62
C PRO A 201 15.37 -25.89 -12.54
N LEU A 202 14.48 -25.44 -11.65
CA LEU A 202 13.85 -26.31 -10.65
C LEU A 202 12.90 -27.32 -11.30
N LEU A 203 12.19 -26.91 -12.36
CA LEU A 203 11.33 -27.81 -13.14
C LEU A 203 12.14 -28.93 -13.80
N LEU A 204 13.39 -28.66 -14.20
CA LEU A 204 14.29 -29.66 -14.75
C LEU A 204 14.92 -30.53 -13.65
N PHE A 205 15.32 -29.91 -12.54
CA PHE A 205 15.93 -30.59 -11.40
C PHE A 205 15.04 -31.73 -10.86
N VAL A 206 13.75 -31.49 -10.65
CA VAL A 206 12.85 -32.54 -10.15
C VAL A 206 12.65 -33.70 -11.14
N LEU A 207 12.71 -33.44 -12.45
CA LEU A 207 12.63 -34.51 -13.47
C LEU A 207 13.88 -35.39 -13.44
N LEU A 208 15.06 -34.77 -13.30
CA LEU A 208 16.33 -35.47 -13.14
C LEU A 208 16.34 -36.34 -11.88
N VAL A 209 15.92 -35.77 -10.75
CA VAL A 209 15.88 -36.49 -9.46
C VAL A 209 14.91 -37.67 -9.49
N LYS A 210 13.74 -37.52 -10.13
CA LYS A 210 12.78 -38.61 -10.28
C LYS A 210 13.21 -39.64 -11.35
N GLY A 211 14.21 -39.32 -12.17
CA GLY A 211 14.64 -40.16 -13.30
C GLY A 211 13.55 -40.31 -14.36
N SER A 212 12.75 -39.26 -14.60
CA SER A 212 11.63 -39.35 -15.54
C SER A 212 12.12 -39.56 -16.97
N LYS A 213 11.67 -40.64 -17.60
CA LYS A 213 11.90 -40.94 -19.03
C LYS A 213 10.76 -40.44 -19.92
N ASN A 214 9.75 -39.78 -19.35
CA ASN A 214 8.56 -39.39 -20.07
C ASN A 214 8.79 -38.08 -20.83
N LEU A 215 8.86 -38.16 -22.16
CA LEU A 215 9.05 -37.02 -23.06
C LEU A 215 7.97 -35.93 -22.88
N THR A 216 6.76 -36.30 -22.45
CA THR A 216 5.67 -35.33 -22.23
C THR A 216 5.94 -34.39 -21.04
N GLU A 217 6.59 -34.89 -19.99
CA GLU A 217 6.93 -34.08 -18.81
C GLU A 217 8.06 -33.11 -19.13
N TRP A 218 9.12 -33.60 -19.77
CA TRP A 218 10.21 -32.78 -20.28
C TRP A 218 9.71 -31.74 -21.29
N GLY A 219 8.86 -32.16 -22.21
CA GLY A 219 8.22 -31.31 -23.20
C GLY A 219 7.35 -30.23 -22.57
N ALA A 220 6.58 -30.54 -21.52
CA ALA A 220 5.74 -29.55 -20.84
C ALA A 220 6.56 -28.48 -20.09
N GLY A 221 7.63 -28.89 -19.39
CA GLY A 221 8.55 -27.94 -18.76
C GLY A 221 9.17 -27.01 -19.79
N LEU A 222 9.73 -27.57 -20.88
CA LEU A 222 10.34 -26.78 -21.95
C LEU A 222 9.33 -25.90 -22.69
N ALA A 223 8.15 -26.43 -23.02
CA ALA A 223 7.08 -25.68 -23.69
C ALA A 223 6.61 -24.51 -22.84
N SER A 224 6.48 -24.68 -21.51
CA SER A 224 6.09 -23.57 -20.62
C SER A 224 7.11 -22.42 -20.67
N PHE A 225 8.41 -22.74 -20.71
CA PHE A 225 9.46 -21.73 -20.84
C PHE A 225 9.48 -21.09 -22.22
N LEU A 226 9.50 -21.89 -23.30
CA LEU A 226 9.54 -21.36 -24.67
C LEU A 226 8.30 -20.52 -25.00
N LEU A 227 7.12 -20.90 -24.49
CA LEU A 227 5.90 -20.13 -24.69
C LEU A 227 5.97 -18.77 -23.98
N VAL A 228 6.51 -18.72 -22.75
CA VAL A 228 6.77 -17.43 -22.06
C VAL A 228 7.69 -16.56 -22.91
N GLN A 229 8.80 -17.10 -23.41
CA GLN A 229 9.75 -16.34 -24.22
C GLN A 229 9.12 -15.87 -25.53
N ALA A 230 8.36 -16.72 -26.22
CA ALA A 230 7.70 -16.39 -27.49
C ALA A 230 6.68 -15.25 -27.33
N ILE A 231 5.82 -15.33 -26.31
CA ILE A 231 4.82 -14.28 -26.02
C ILE A 231 5.51 -12.96 -25.69
N ARG A 232 6.60 -13.00 -24.90
CA ARG A 232 7.34 -11.79 -24.53
C ARG A 232 8.03 -11.15 -25.73
N VAL A 233 8.65 -11.92 -26.60
CA VAL A 233 9.24 -11.42 -27.85
C VAL A 233 8.18 -10.80 -28.73
N PHE A 234 7.03 -11.46 -28.86
CA PHE A 234 5.90 -10.93 -29.63
C PHE A 234 5.35 -9.61 -29.04
N ALA A 235 5.24 -9.51 -27.72
CA ALA A 235 4.61 -8.37 -27.06
C ALA A 235 5.55 -7.17 -26.81
N ILE A 236 6.82 -7.41 -26.49
CA ILE A 236 7.80 -6.40 -26.05
C ILE A 236 8.96 -6.26 -27.06
N GLY A 237 9.21 -7.26 -27.90
CA GLY A 237 10.38 -7.29 -28.79
C GLY A 237 11.68 -7.73 -28.10
N SER A 238 11.65 -8.16 -26.83
CA SER A 238 12.85 -8.58 -26.09
C SER A 238 12.65 -9.86 -25.26
N VAL A 239 13.75 -10.61 -25.11
CA VAL A 239 13.82 -11.88 -24.36
C VAL A 239 14.28 -11.64 -22.91
N LEU A 240 15.08 -10.58 -22.69
CA LEU A 240 15.67 -10.28 -21.39
C LEU A 240 14.66 -9.56 -20.48
N PRO A 241 14.59 -9.92 -19.19
CA PRO A 241 13.81 -9.15 -18.23
C PRO A 241 14.34 -7.73 -18.08
N ALA A 242 13.42 -6.79 -17.95
CA ALA A 242 13.75 -5.42 -17.57
C ALA A 242 14.34 -5.41 -16.16
N GLY A 243 15.37 -4.60 -15.95
CA GLY A 243 15.94 -4.32 -14.65
C GLY A 243 15.03 -3.44 -13.79
N THR A 244 15.49 -3.15 -12.58
CA THR A 244 14.82 -2.26 -11.63
C THR A 244 15.18 -0.81 -11.92
N GLY A 245 14.18 0.08 -11.99
CA GLY A 245 14.41 1.51 -12.25
C GLY A 245 14.53 1.89 -13.73
N GLY A 246 13.97 1.10 -14.65
CA GLY A 246 13.92 1.45 -16.09
C GLY A 246 15.15 1.03 -16.92
N THR A 247 16.16 0.40 -16.31
CA THR A 247 17.35 -0.14 -17.02
C THR A 247 17.13 -1.57 -17.48
N GLN A 248 17.97 -2.09 -18.39
CA GLN A 248 18.01 -3.53 -18.67
C GLN A 248 18.92 -4.25 -17.66
N VAL A 249 18.63 -5.51 -17.34
CA VAL A 249 19.43 -6.32 -16.39
C VAL A 249 20.90 -6.39 -16.80
N ALA A 250 21.19 -6.39 -18.11
CA ALA A 250 22.54 -6.42 -18.65
C ALA A 250 23.36 -5.17 -18.30
N ASP A 251 22.72 -4.01 -18.17
CA ASP A 251 23.40 -2.72 -17.95
C ASP A 251 23.70 -2.44 -16.47
N THR A 252 23.04 -3.17 -15.56
CA THR A 252 23.16 -3.00 -14.09
C THR A 252 23.94 -4.13 -13.41
N PHE A 253 24.49 -5.09 -14.16
CA PHE A 253 25.11 -6.27 -13.58
C PHE A 253 26.55 -6.00 -13.10
N SER A 254 26.76 -6.06 -11.79
CA SER A 254 28.07 -6.13 -11.14
C SER A 254 28.13 -7.39 -10.29
N LEU A 255 29.15 -8.23 -10.50
CA LEU A 255 29.31 -9.50 -9.80
C LEU A 255 29.53 -9.30 -8.29
N ALA A 256 30.32 -8.29 -7.91
CA ALA A 256 30.61 -7.97 -6.52
C ALA A 256 29.34 -7.47 -5.79
N ASP A 257 28.56 -6.61 -6.43
CA ASP A 257 27.31 -6.10 -5.87
C ASP A 257 26.27 -7.21 -5.75
N THR A 258 26.16 -8.09 -6.74
CA THR A 258 25.26 -9.26 -6.71
C THR A 258 25.56 -10.18 -5.52
N ILE A 259 26.83 -10.46 -5.24
CA ILE A 259 27.22 -11.28 -4.07
C ILE A 259 26.88 -10.56 -2.77
N ARG A 260 27.20 -9.27 -2.65
CA ARG A 260 26.87 -8.46 -1.47
C ARG A 260 25.36 -8.44 -1.22
N HIS A 261 24.58 -8.20 -2.28
CA HIS A 261 23.12 -8.22 -2.24
C HIS A 261 22.58 -9.59 -1.83
N GLY A 262 23.15 -10.68 -2.34
CA GLY A 262 22.81 -12.04 -1.93
C GLY A 262 23.06 -12.28 -0.44
N LEU A 263 24.22 -11.86 0.09
CA LEU A 263 24.53 -11.96 1.51
C LEU A 263 23.59 -11.12 2.37
N SER A 264 23.24 -9.90 1.94
CA SER A 264 22.25 -9.07 2.64
C SER A 264 20.87 -9.74 2.68
N GLN A 265 20.45 -10.40 1.61
CA GLN A 265 19.20 -11.15 1.58
C GLN A 265 19.18 -12.36 2.52
N ILE A 266 20.29 -13.09 2.58
CA ILE A 266 20.45 -14.18 3.56
C ILE A 266 20.31 -13.62 4.98
N ALA A 267 20.99 -12.50 5.27
CA ALA A 267 20.89 -11.84 6.57
C ALA A 267 19.43 -11.43 6.90
N TYR A 268 18.69 -10.88 5.94
CA TYR A 268 17.27 -10.55 6.13
C TYR A 268 16.40 -11.77 6.47
N VAL A 269 16.66 -12.94 5.86
CA VAL A 269 15.93 -14.19 6.19
C VAL A 269 16.18 -14.61 7.65
N PHE A 270 17.36 -14.36 8.19
CA PHE A 270 17.71 -14.56 9.61
C PHE A 270 17.36 -13.35 10.50
N GLY A 271 16.51 -12.44 10.02
CA GLY A 271 16.05 -11.33 10.86
C GLY A 271 17.06 -10.19 11.03
N ILE A 272 18.20 -10.21 10.33
CA ILE A 272 19.24 -9.17 10.38
C ILE A 272 19.00 -8.13 9.28
N ASN A 273 18.76 -6.88 9.67
CA ASN A 273 18.56 -5.76 8.75
C ASN A 273 19.88 -5.24 8.16
N ALA A 274 20.35 -5.88 7.10
CA ALA A 274 21.68 -5.63 6.52
C ALA A 274 21.76 -4.48 5.49
N GLY A 275 20.64 -3.91 5.05
CA GLY A 275 20.63 -2.79 4.09
C GLY A 275 20.63 -1.41 4.74
N PRO A 276 20.65 -0.34 3.92
CA PRO A 276 20.53 1.04 4.39
C PRO A 276 19.12 1.34 4.92
N GLU A 277 19.02 2.39 5.73
CA GLU A 277 17.80 2.77 6.47
C GLU A 277 16.58 2.94 5.57
N HIS A 278 16.71 3.66 4.45
CA HIS A 278 15.60 3.89 3.52
C HIS A 278 15.02 2.60 2.89
N LEU A 279 15.74 1.45 2.94
CA LEU A 279 15.26 0.17 2.39
C LEU A 279 14.74 -0.80 3.45
N ASN A 280 15.14 -0.63 4.71
CA ASN A 280 14.79 -1.57 5.79
C ASN A 280 14.26 -0.91 7.08
N GLY A 281 14.05 0.40 7.05
CA GLY A 281 13.54 1.25 8.12
C GLY A 281 14.53 1.52 9.24
N ARG A 282 15.31 0.52 9.62
CA ARG A 282 16.40 0.65 10.60
C ARG A 282 17.49 -0.38 10.38
N PRO A 283 18.76 0.03 10.18
CA PRO A 283 19.89 -0.87 10.06
C PRO A 283 20.16 -1.68 11.34
N TRP A 284 20.70 -2.88 11.17
CA TRP A 284 21.07 -3.77 12.28
C TRP A 284 22.00 -3.12 13.30
N ALA A 285 23.01 -2.38 12.83
CA ALA A 285 23.98 -1.71 13.69
C ALA A 285 23.33 -0.66 14.62
N GLN A 286 22.25 -0.03 14.17
CA GLN A 286 21.51 1.00 14.90
C GLN A 286 20.32 0.44 15.70
N SER A 287 20.09 -0.88 15.64
CA SER A 287 19.01 -1.54 16.37
C SER A 287 19.37 -1.71 17.85
N PRO A 288 18.41 -1.57 18.79
CA PRO A 288 18.67 -1.75 20.22
C PRO A 288 19.27 -3.12 20.53
N LEU A 289 20.15 -3.17 21.54
CA LEU A 289 20.84 -4.41 21.93
C LEU A 289 19.86 -5.54 22.26
N ALA A 290 18.74 -5.23 22.93
CA ALA A 290 17.72 -6.21 23.26
C ALA A 290 17.12 -6.89 22.01
N ILE A 291 16.81 -6.12 20.96
CA ILE A 291 16.29 -6.65 19.69
C ILE A 291 17.34 -7.53 19.01
N ARG A 292 18.60 -7.09 19.01
CA ARG A 292 19.70 -7.88 18.44
C ARG A 292 19.90 -9.21 19.17
N ILE A 293 19.84 -9.22 20.50
CA ILE A 293 19.91 -10.44 21.31
C ILE A 293 18.73 -11.37 21.00
N LEU A 294 17.51 -10.84 20.91
CA LEU A 294 16.32 -11.63 20.58
C LEU A 294 16.47 -12.34 19.23
N VAL A 295 16.92 -11.64 18.20
CA VAL A 295 17.16 -12.21 16.87
C VAL A 295 18.24 -13.30 16.94
N LEU A 296 19.37 -13.05 17.61
CA LEU A 296 20.43 -14.06 17.76
C LEU A 296 19.98 -15.32 18.52
N LEU A 297 19.13 -15.16 19.56
CA LEU A 297 18.55 -16.28 20.28
C LEU A 297 17.52 -17.04 19.42
N ALA A 298 16.75 -16.34 18.59
CA ALA A 298 15.84 -16.95 17.62
C ALA A 298 16.60 -17.78 16.58
N ASP A 299 17.72 -17.25 16.07
CA ASP A 299 18.62 -17.96 15.17
C ASP A 299 19.28 -19.17 15.83
N ALA A 300 19.62 -19.08 17.13
CA ALA A 300 20.11 -20.23 17.89
C ALA A 300 19.03 -21.34 17.98
N ALA A 301 17.75 -20.99 18.14
CA ALA A 301 16.66 -21.96 18.13
C ALA A 301 16.50 -22.63 16.75
N ILE A 302 16.65 -21.87 15.65
CA ILE A 302 16.74 -22.44 14.29
C ILE A 302 17.92 -23.41 14.19
N ALA A 303 19.10 -23.01 14.66
CA ALA A 303 20.31 -23.84 14.62
C ALA A 303 20.12 -25.17 15.35
N VAL A 304 19.43 -25.19 16.50
CA VAL A 304 19.08 -26.43 17.22
C VAL A 304 18.24 -27.38 16.35
N ILE A 305 17.23 -26.87 15.64
CA ILE A 305 16.39 -27.67 14.74
C ILE A 305 17.22 -28.21 13.58
N VAL A 306 18.03 -27.36 12.94
CA VAL A 306 18.89 -27.74 11.81
C VAL A 306 19.91 -28.80 12.23
N LEU A 307 20.60 -28.61 13.36
CA LEU A 307 21.55 -29.58 13.89
C LEU A 307 20.88 -30.92 14.20
N GLY A 308 19.73 -30.89 14.86
CA GLY A 308 18.94 -32.10 15.12
C GLY A 308 18.58 -32.83 13.83
N PHE A 309 18.13 -32.10 12.82
CA PHE A 309 17.77 -32.63 11.51
C PHE A 309 18.99 -33.29 10.84
N LEU A 310 20.13 -32.60 10.79
CA LEU A 310 21.37 -33.12 10.21
C LEU A 310 21.85 -34.38 10.93
N ILE A 311 21.84 -34.39 12.27
CA ILE A 311 22.20 -35.57 13.08
C ILE A 311 21.28 -36.74 12.73
N LYS A 312 19.96 -36.52 12.61
CA LYS A 312 19.00 -37.56 12.24
C LYS A 312 19.25 -38.08 10.82
N VAL A 313 19.51 -37.21 9.85
CA VAL A 313 19.83 -37.60 8.46
C VAL A 313 21.13 -38.40 8.36
N ILE A 314 22.16 -38.03 9.14
CA ILE A 314 23.43 -38.75 9.17
C ILE A 314 23.25 -40.14 9.79
N ARG A 315 22.49 -40.23 10.90
CA ARG A 315 22.24 -41.48 11.62
C ARG A 315 21.23 -42.42 10.95
N ASP A 316 20.38 -41.91 10.05
CA ASP A 316 19.40 -42.76 9.36
C ASP A 316 20.12 -43.74 8.40
N LYS A 317 19.97 -45.03 8.70
CA LYS A 317 20.57 -46.12 7.91
C LYS A 317 19.74 -46.47 6.66
N ARG A 318 18.50 -45.97 6.56
CA ARG A 318 17.60 -46.21 5.41
C ARG A 318 18.03 -45.36 4.22
N LYS A 319 18.82 -45.95 3.31
CA LYS A 319 19.37 -45.24 2.13
C LYS A 319 18.28 -44.59 1.27
N ASP A 320 17.16 -45.26 1.05
CA ASP A 320 16.07 -44.74 0.21
C ASP A 320 15.39 -43.50 0.83
N VAL A 321 15.13 -43.53 2.14
CA VAL A 321 14.55 -42.41 2.87
C VAL A 321 15.53 -41.24 2.91
N LYS A 322 16.79 -41.52 3.20
CA LYS A 322 17.87 -40.52 3.21
C LYS A 322 18.02 -39.82 1.87
N GLY A 323 17.99 -40.56 0.76
CA GLY A 323 18.03 -40.02 -0.59
C GLY A 323 16.88 -39.05 -0.86
N LYS A 324 15.64 -39.45 -0.54
CA LYS A 324 14.44 -38.60 -0.70
C LYS A 324 14.53 -37.32 0.13
N VAL A 325 15.04 -37.40 1.36
CA VAL A 325 15.20 -36.24 2.25
C VAL A 325 16.24 -35.27 1.72
N LEU A 326 17.40 -35.76 1.26
CA LEU A 326 18.43 -34.91 0.67
C LEU A 326 17.95 -34.24 -0.62
N CYS A 327 17.22 -34.95 -1.45
CA CYS A 327 16.63 -34.38 -2.67
C CYS A 327 15.59 -33.30 -2.36
N SER A 328 14.74 -33.53 -1.35
CA SER A 328 13.77 -32.53 -0.88
C SER A 328 14.48 -31.30 -0.32
N LEU A 329 15.52 -31.49 0.49
CA LEU A 329 16.35 -30.40 1.01
C LEU A 329 16.98 -29.59 -0.14
N ALA A 330 17.54 -30.26 -1.13
CA ALA A 330 18.10 -29.62 -2.31
C ALA A 330 17.05 -28.81 -3.07
N LEU A 331 15.81 -29.32 -3.24
CA LEU A 331 14.72 -28.57 -3.85
C LEU A 331 14.44 -27.24 -3.12
N PHE A 332 14.29 -27.27 -1.79
CA PHE A 332 14.06 -26.07 -0.99
C PHE A 332 15.23 -25.08 -1.08
N LEU A 333 16.48 -25.57 -0.96
CA LEU A 333 17.67 -24.72 -1.01
C LEU A 333 17.88 -24.10 -2.39
N LEU A 334 17.68 -24.87 -3.47
CA LEU A 334 17.73 -24.35 -4.83
C LEU A 334 16.63 -23.33 -5.09
N PHE A 335 15.42 -23.53 -4.54
CA PHE A 335 14.33 -22.56 -4.65
C PHE A 335 14.66 -21.25 -3.94
N ILE A 336 15.10 -21.32 -2.68
CA ILE A 336 15.50 -20.15 -1.88
C ILE A 336 16.67 -19.43 -2.57
N GLY A 337 17.68 -20.18 -3.01
CA GLY A 337 18.84 -19.65 -3.72
C GLY A 337 18.46 -18.98 -5.05
N ALA A 338 17.56 -19.57 -5.83
CA ALA A 338 17.06 -18.99 -7.07
C ALA A 338 16.28 -17.69 -6.82
N CYS A 339 15.43 -17.65 -5.79
CA CYS A 339 14.73 -16.44 -5.40
C CYS A 339 15.71 -15.33 -5.00
N ILE A 340 16.67 -15.62 -4.11
CA ILE A 340 17.72 -14.67 -3.69
C ILE A 340 18.56 -14.20 -4.88
N ALA A 341 18.95 -15.12 -5.77
CA ALA A 341 19.72 -14.78 -6.95
C ALA A 341 18.96 -13.79 -7.84
N SER A 342 17.68 -14.06 -8.14
CA SER A 342 16.87 -13.19 -9.01
C SER A 342 16.70 -11.76 -8.48
N SER A 343 16.60 -11.59 -7.16
CA SER A 343 16.48 -10.30 -6.50
C SER A 343 17.82 -9.65 -6.15
N SER A 344 18.95 -10.30 -6.46
CA SER A 344 20.29 -9.74 -6.27
C SER A 344 20.86 -9.09 -7.52
N VAL A 345 20.28 -9.34 -8.70
CA VAL A 345 20.72 -8.78 -10.01
C VAL A 345 20.20 -7.35 -10.22
N THR A 346 19.92 -6.63 -9.14
CA THR A 346 19.24 -5.34 -9.11
C THR A 346 20.14 -4.30 -8.46
N ILE A 347 19.85 -3.02 -8.70
CA ILE A 347 20.65 -1.89 -8.18
C ILE A 347 20.60 -1.73 -6.65
N ARG A 348 19.58 -2.32 -6.02
CA ARG A 348 19.32 -2.28 -4.57
C ARG A 348 18.68 -3.59 -4.14
N VAL A 349 18.50 -3.81 -2.84
CA VAL A 349 17.75 -4.97 -2.30
C VAL A 349 16.60 -4.45 -1.45
N GLU A 350 15.38 -4.73 -1.88
CA GLU A 350 14.18 -4.36 -1.14
C GLU A 350 13.63 -5.55 -0.35
N MET A 351 13.15 -5.31 0.87
CA MET A 351 12.60 -6.37 1.74
C MET A 351 11.42 -7.12 1.11
N ARG A 352 10.66 -6.47 0.21
CA ARG A 352 9.52 -7.10 -0.49
C ARG A 352 9.94 -8.31 -1.33
N TRP A 353 11.17 -8.32 -1.86
CA TRP A 353 11.69 -9.43 -2.66
C TRP A 353 12.17 -10.60 -1.81
N VAL A 354 12.59 -10.34 -0.57
CA VAL A 354 13.06 -11.36 0.37
C VAL A 354 11.89 -12.20 0.91
N TYR A 355 10.67 -11.68 0.86
CA TYR A 355 9.52 -12.29 1.53
C TYR A 355 9.21 -13.72 1.04
N VAL A 356 9.39 -13.99 -0.25
CA VAL A 356 9.23 -15.35 -0.81
C VAL A 356 10.28 -16.32 -0.26
N SER A 357 11.52 -15.85 -0.09
CA SER A 357 12.63 -16.64 0.46
C SER A 357 12.41 -16.95 1.93
N LEU A 358 11.94 -15.97 2.71
CA LEU A 358 11.54 -16.17 4.11
C LEU A 358 10.40 -17.20 4.21
N THR A 359 9.38 -17.07 3.36
CA THR A 359 8.23 -18.00 3.35
C THR A 359 8.68 -19.43 3.04
N ALA A 360 9.55 -19.60 2.04
CA ALA A 360 10.13 -20.90 1.72
C ALA A 360 11.02 -21.45 2.86
N ALA A 361 11.78 -20.59 3.55
CA ALA A 361 12.58 -20.99 4.71
C ALA A 361 11.71 -21.47 5.89
N LEU A 362 10.59 -20.80 6.18
CA LEU A 362 9.61 -21.25 7.17
C LEU A 362 9.03 -22.62 6.82
N LEU A 363 8.71 -22.85 5.55
CA LEU A 363 8.24 -24.15 5.07
C LEU A 363 9.31 -25.24 5.14
N LEU A 364 10.57 -24.89 4.86
CA LEU A 364 11.71 -25.79 5.05
C LEU A 364 11.88 -26.17 6.52
N LEU A 365 11.74 -25.23 7.45
CA LEU A 365 11.76 -25.54 8.89
C LEU A 365 10.60 -26.46 9.29
N ALA A 366 9.40 -26.23 8.75
CA ALA A 366 8.26 -27.12 8.96
C ALA A 366 8.52 -28.53 8.43
N TYR A 367 9.18 -28.66 7.27
CA TYR A 367 9.61 -29.93 6.71
C TYR A 367 10.65 -30.63 7.61
N MET A 368 11.68 -29.92 8.08
CA MET A 368 12.69 -30.46 8.99
C MET A 368 12.06 -30.98 10.28
N TYR A 369 11.13 -30.23 10.88
CA TYR A 369 10.35 -30.66 12.04
C TYR A 369 9.53 -31.92 11.75
N GLY A 370 8.89 -31.99 10.59
CA GLY A 370 8.11 -33.16 10.16
C GLY A 370 8.97 -34.42 10.07
N TYR A 371 10.16 -34.29 9.50
CA TYR A 371 11.14 -35.38 9.46
C TYR A 371 11.66 -35.74 10.86
N LEU A 372 12.00 -34.77 11.70
CA LEU A 372 12.47 -34.99 13.07
C LEU A 372 11.47 -35.77 13.92
N THR A 373 10.18 -35.46 13.79
CA THR A 373 9.09 -36.12 14.51
C THR A 373 8.52 -37.36 13.79
N GLU A 374 9.15 -37.79 12.69
CA GLU A 374 8.77 -39.02 11.99
C GLU A 374 8.82 -40.24 12.93
N GLY A 375 7.69 -40.95 13.03
CA GLY A 375 7.51 -42.12 13.90
C GLY A 375 6.71 -41.84 15.17
N VAL A 376 6.49 -40.57 15.54
CA VAL A 376 5.64 -40.21 16.67
C VAL A 376 4.20 -40.03 16.19
N LYS A 377 3.26 -40.81 16.75
CA LYS A 377 1.84 -40.69 16.40
C LYS A 377 1.33 -39.29 16.71
N PRO A 378 0.41 -38.72 15.90
CA PRO A 378 -0.15 -37.39 16.13
C PRO A 378 -0.79 -37.22 17.53
N GLU A 379 -1.36 -38.30 18.07
CA GLU A 379 -1.97 -38.36 19.41
C GLU A 379 -0.97 -38.07 20.55
N LEU A 380 0.33 -38.31 20.34
CA LEU A 380 1.39 -38.06 21.32
C LEU A 380 1.92 -36.62 21.23
N TYR A 381 1.02 -35.64 21.38
CA TYR A 381 1.32 -34.22 21.17
C TYR A 381 2.50 -33.72 22.03
N LEU A 382 2.61 -34.14 23.30
CA LEU A 382 3.72 -33.76 24.19
C LEU A 382 5.10 -34.23 23.68
N LYS A 383 5.18 -35.44 23.11
CA LYS A 383 6.42 -35.97 22.52
C LYS A 383 6.75 -35.35 21.18
N ARG A 384 5.76 -34.76 20.49
CA ARG A 384 6.00 -33.97 19.26
C ARG A 384 6.36 -32.52 19.60
N LEU A 385 5.92 -32.02 20.74
CA LEU A 385 6.27 -30.70 21.25
C LEU A 385 7.73 -30.67 21.71
N TRP A 386 8.14 -31.58 22.61
CA TRP A 386 9.51 -31.60 23.11
C TRP A 386 10.44 -32.51 22.28
N PRO A 387 11.65 -32.07 21.88
CA PRO A 387 12.22 -30.73 22.00
C PRO A 387 11.93 -29.82 20.78
N TRP A 388 11.62 -30.40 19.61
CA TRP A 388 11.65 -29.69 18.33
C TRP A 388 10.53 -28.67 18.16
N GLY A 389 9.34 -28.97 18.69
CA GLY A 389 8.19 -28.06 18.62
C GLY A 389 8.36 -26.88 19.58
N ALA A 390 8.97 -27.13 20.74
CA ALA A 390 9.37 -26.11 21.69
C ALA A 390 10.45 -25.19 21.10
N ALA A 391 11.45 -25.73 20.39
CA ALA A 391 12.44 -24.91 19.68
C ALA A 391 11.79 -24.03 18.59
N PHE A 392 10.84 -24.58 17.81
CA PHE A 392 10.11 -23.80 16.80
C PHE A 392 9.27 -22.69 17.46
N ALA A 393 8.52 -23.02 18.51
CA ALA A 393 7.75 -22.03 19.26
C ALA A 393 8.65 -20.96 19.90
N CYS A 394 9.82 -21.34 20.41
CA CYS A 394 10.83 -20.43 20.95
C CYS A 394 11.31 -19.45 19.88
N TYR A 395 11.62 -19.93 18.66
CA TYR A 395 11.93 -19.07 17.51
C TYR A 395 10.83 -18.02 17.28
N VAL A 396 9.56 -18.44 17.23
CA VAL A 396 8.44 -17.51 17.01
C VAL A 396 8.31 -16.49 18.15
N ILE A 397 8.38 -16.94 19.41
CA ILE A 397 8.25 -16.07 20.58
C ILE A 397 9.37 -15.03 20.63
N LEU A 398 10.60 -15.43 20.31
CA LEU A 398 11.76 -14.53 20.30
C LEU A 398 11.75 -13.58 19.11
N MET A 399 11.32 -14.04 17.94
CA MET A 399 11.30 -13.24 16.71
C MET A 399 10.12 -12.25 16.67
N LEU A 400 9.01 -12.55 17.35
CA LEU A 400 7.80 -11.74 17.34
C LEU A 400 8.05 -10.27 17.80
N PRO A 401 8.71 -9.99 18.95
CA PRO A 401 9.03 -8.61 19.33
C PRO A 401 9.97 -7.92 18.34
N ALA A 402 10.91 -8.66 17.73
CA ALA A 402 11.83 -8.11 16.74
C ALA A 402 11.09 -7.69 15.45
N GLU A 403 10.17 -8.52 14.96
CA GLU A 403 9.33 -8.17 13.80
C GLU A 403 8.43 -6.97 14.11
N LEU A 404 7.77 -6.94 15.27
CA LEU A 404 6.95 -5.80 15.68
C LEU A 404 7.76 -4.51 15.79
N PHE A 405 8.98 -4.57 16.34
CA PHE A 405 9.89 -3.43 16.41
C PHE A 405 10.23 -2.91 15.01
N TYR A 406 10.66 -3.77 14.10
CA TYR A 406 11.02 -3.33 12.75
C TYR A 406 9.83 -2.84 11.94
N ARG A 407 8.63 -3.41 12.15
CA ARG A 407 7.39 -2.90 11.56
C ARG A 407 7.04 -1.50 12.02
N ALA A 408 7.31 -1.16 13.28
CA ALA A 408 7.14 0.21 13.78
C ALA A 408 8.08 1.21 13.09
N GLN A 409 9.09 0.77 12.33
CA GLN A 409 10.02 1.63 11.58
C GLN A 409 9.63 1.77 10.09
N TYR A 410 8.43 1.35 9.67
CA TYR A 410 7.93 1.58 8.31
C TYR A 410 7.95 3.05 7.85
N PRO A 411 7.69 4.06 8.72
CA PRO A 411 7.79 5.46 8.32
C PRO A 411 9.15 5.88 7.74
N ASN A 412 10.23 5.15 8.04
CA ASN A 412 11.58 5.44 7.55
C ASN A 412 11.86 4.83 6.17
N LEU A 413 10.94 4.03 5.61
CA LEU A 413 11.10 3.44 4.30
C LEU A 413 10.91 4.48 3.20
N TYR A 414 11.66 4.36 2.10
CA TYR A 414 11.74 5.36 1.03
C TYR A 414 10.40 5.87 0.48
N LEU A 415 9.36 5.02 0.48
CA LEU A 415 8.03 5.36 -0.07
C LEU A 415 7.06 5.92 0.98
N TRP A 416 7.33 5.68 2.27
CA TRP A 416 6.37 5.93 3.34
C TRP A 416 6.15 7.43 3.61
N PRO A 417 7.19 8.28 3.66
CA PRO A 417 7.02 9.72 3.82
C PRO A 417 6.16 10.32 2.72
N ASP A 418 6.39 9.96 1.46
CA ASP A 418 5.57 10.46 0.36
C ASP A 418 4.13 9.94 0.48
N GLN A 419 3.93 8.66 0.76
CA GLN A 419 2.58 8.11 0.97
C GLN A 419 1.82 8.83 2.09
N LEU A 420 2.48 9.14 3.20
CA LEU A 420 1.88 9.90 4.30
C LEU A 420 1.52 11.33 3.88
N ARG A 421 2.39 11.99 3.10
CA ARG A 421 2.15 13.34 2.57
C ARG A 421 0.92 13.38 1.68
N TYR A 422 0.75 12.43 0.76
CA TYR A 422 -0.43 12.36 -0.11
C TYR A 422 -1.69 11.85 0.60
N ASN A 423 -1.53 11.05 1.67
CA ASN A 423 -2.65 10.76 2.56
C ASN A 423 -3.13 12.03 3.28
N SER A 424 -2.21 12.85 3.78
CA SER A 424 -2.53 14.15 4.38
C SER A 424 -3.20 15.08 3.37
N LEU A 425 -2.74 15.11 2.11
CA LEU A 425 -3.43 15.86 1.05
C LEU A 425 -4.89 15.41 0.89
N ALA A 426 -5.11 14.10 0.81
CA ALA A 426 -6.46 13.54 0.70
C ALA A 426 -7.32 13.88 1.93
N GLU A 427 -6.76 13.80 3.14
CA GLU A 427 -7.46 14.13 4.39
C GLU A 427 -7.88 15.60 4.45
N GLU A 428 -6.96 16.52 4.18
CA GLU A 428 -7.19 17.96 4.24
C GLU A 428 -8.09 18.48 3.11
N THR A 429 -8.32 17.67 2.07
CA THR A 429 -9.15 18.01 0.91
C THR A 429 -10.42 17.16 0.88
N TYR A 430 -10.45 16.09 0.10
CA TYR A 430 -11.63 15.25 -0.10
C TYR A 430 -12.13 14.63 1.21
N GLY A 431 -11.25 14.34 2.17
CA GLY A 431 -11.62 13.87 3.50
C GLY A 431 -12.44 14.86 4.31
N ARG A 432 -12.18 16.17 4.18
CA ARG A 432 -12.94 17.25 4.85
C ARG A 432 -14.15 17.71 4.06
N TYR A 433 -13.99 17.89 2.75
CA TYR A 433 -14.98 18.55 1.89
C TYR A 433 -15.87 17.56 1.11
N GLY A 434 -15.49 16.29 0.99
CA GLY A 434 -16.20 15.30 0.18
C GLY A 434 -16.44 15.80 -1.26
N ASP A 435 -17.65 15.59 -1.77
CA ASP A 435 -18.04 16.02 -3.12
C ASP A 435 -18.04 17.55 -3.31
N SER A 436 -18.11 18.34 -2.23
CA SER A 436 -18.03 19.82 -2.32
C SER A 436 -16.63 20.33 -2.70
N LEU A 437 -15.63 19.44 -2.74
CA LEU A 437 -14.32 19.74 -3.28
C LEU A 437 -14.36 19.99 -4.80
N PHE A 438 -15.25 19.31 -5.52
CA PHE A 438 -15.30 19.40 -6.97
C PHE A 438 -15.81 20.77 -7.41
N GLY A 439 -15.16 21.35 -8.43
CA GLY A 439 -15.41 22.73 -8.86
C GLY A 439 -14.63 23.81 -8.10
N LYS A 440 -13.77 23.44 -7.14
CA LYS A 440 -12.89 24.36 -6.41
C LYS A 440 -11.53 24.55 -7.08
N ASN A 441 -10.98 25.76 -6.99
CA ASN A 441 -9.59 26.07 -7.30
C ASN A 441 -8.73 25.88 -6.04
N ILE A 442 -7.84 24.90 -6.07
CA ILE A 442 -6.99 24.51 -4.95
C ILE A 442 -5.63 25.20 -5.11
N TYR A 443 -5.33 26.11 -4.21
CA TYR A 443 -4.06 26.81 -4.13
C TYR A 443 -3.17 26.12 -3.11
N ILE A 444 -1.94 25.78 -3.49
CA ILE A 444 -0.95 25.17 -2.60
C ILE A 444 0.20 26.14 -2.41
N ILE A 445 0.41 26.60 -1.18
CA ILE A 445 1.52 27.47 -0.80
C ILE A 445 2.77 26.63 -0.59
N GLY A 446 3.81 26.95 -1.37
CA GLY A 446 5.11 26.31 -1.32
C GLY A 446 5.32 25.25 -2.40
N SER A 447 6.59 24.96 -2.67
CA SER A 447 7.03 24.03 -3.73
C SER A 447 8.06 23.01 -3.23
N SER A 448 8.15 22.81 -1.92
CA SER A 448 9.16 21.98 -1.27
C SER A 448 9.00 20.50 -1.61
N TYR A 449 7.76 20.04 -1.81
CA TYR A 449 7.48 18.64 -2.11
C TYR A 449 7.61 18.26 -3.59
N LYS A 450 7.83 19.24 -4.48
CA LYS A 450 8.04 19.05 -5.93
C LYS A 450 6.96 18.14 -6.55
N MET A 451 5.69 18.41 -6.23
CA MET A 451 4.58 17.71 -6.86
C MET A 451 4.64 17.90 -8.38
N SER A 452 4.49 16.81 -9.15
CA SER A 452 4.51 16.88 -10.60
C SER A 452 3.18 17.39 -11.16
N ASP A 453 3.22 18.00 -12.36
CA ASP A 453 2.02 18.42 -13.09
C ASP A 453 1.03 17.27 -13.30
N PHE A 454 1.55 16.07 -13.55
CA PHE A 454 0.73 14.86 -13.67
C PHE A 454 -0.04 14.58 -12.38
N THR A 455 0.65 14.62 -11.23
CA THR A 455 0.01 14.38 -9.93
C THR A 455 -1.03 15.45 -9.63
N ALA A 456 -0.70 16.73 -9.81
CA ALA A 456 -1.61 17.85 -9.57
C ALA A 456 -2.92 17.71 -10.38
N ARG A 457 -2.83 17.28 -11.65
CA ARG A 457 -4.00 17.10 -12.53
C ARG A 457 -4.80 15.82 -12.28
N THR A 458 -4.19 14.80 -11.68
CA THR A 458 -4.76 13.45 -11.65
C THR A 458 -5.19 13.04 -10.25
N PHE A 459 -4.56 13.57 -9.20
CA PHE A 459 -4.78 13.15 -7.82
C PHE A 459 -6.25 13.19 -7.40
N PHE A 460 -6.96 14.28 -7.71
CA PHE A 460 -8.36 14.46 -7.32
C PHE A 460 -9.34 13.63 -8.14
N LYS A 461 -8.96 13.22 -9.36
CA LYS A 461 -9.79 12.36 -10.22
C LYS A 461 -10.05 11.01 -9.59
N VAL A 462 -9.17 10.55 -8.70
CA VAL A 462 -9.27 9.26 -8.00
C VAL A 462 -10.54 9.17 -7.15
N PHE A 463 -10.98 10.30 -6.59
CA PHE A 463 -12.14 10.36 -5.70
C PHE A 463 -13.46 10.55 -6.46
N ASP A 464 -13.39 11.02 -7.70
CA ASP A 464 -14.54 11.26 -8.56
C ASP A 464 -15.00 9.96 -9.23
N LYS A 465 -16.33 9.73 -9.24
CA LYS A 465 -16.95 8.57 -9.91
C LYS A 465 -16.78 8.62 -11.42
N GLU A 466 -16.85 9.80 -12.01
CA GLU A 466 -16.68 10.03 -13.44
C GLU A 466 -15.19 10.17 -13.83
N ARG A 467 -14.30 10.24 -12.84
CA ARG A 467 -12.83 10.32 -12.99
C ARG A 467 -12.36 11.56 -13.75
N THR A 468 -13.14 12.64 -13.73
CA THR A 468 -12.80 13.89 -14.40
C THR A 468 -12.27 14.93 -13.43
N ALA A 469 -12.74 14.92 -12.17
CA ALA A 469 -12.59 16.00 -11.21
C ALA A 469 -13.03 17.34 -11.82
N GLU A 470 -14.23 17.34 -12.41
CA GLU A 470 -14.72 18.47 -13.20
C GLU A 470 -14.68 19.79 -12.43
N GLY A 471 -14.09 20.82 -13.06
CA GLY A 471 -13.97 22.15 -12.49
C GLY A 471 -12.95 22.29 -11.35
N THR A 472 -12.27 21.22 -10.94
CA THR A 472 -11.19 21.30 -9.93
C THR A 472 -9.85 21.58 -10.59
N SER A 473 -9.14 22.60 -10.10
CA SER A 473 -7.79 22.95 -10.55
C SER A 473 -6.83 23.02 -9.38
N VAL A 474 -5.54 22.81 -9.64
CA VAL A 474 -4.48 22.92 -8.63
C VAL A 474 -3.46 23.93 -9.14
N GLU A 475 -3.21 24.95 -8.34
CA GLU A 475 -2.26 26.02 -8.63
C GLU A 475 -1.27 26.18 -7.47
N PHE A 476 0.02 26.31 -7.80
CA PHE A 476 1.06 26.53 -6.81
C PHE A 476 1.33 28.03 -6.70
N ILE A 477 1.37 28.52 -5.46
CA ILE A 477 1.61 29.93 -5.14
C ILE A 477 2.75 30.05 -4.12
N ASP A 478 3.45 31.18 -4.12
CA ASP A 478 4.55 31.43 -3.19
C ASP A 478 4.05 32.07 -1.89
N SER A 479 2.94 32.82 -1.98
CA SER A 479 2.40 33.60 -0.86
C SER A 479 0.88 33.70 -0.92
N ILE A 480 0.25 33.91 0.24
CA ILE A 480 -1.18 34.29 0.31
C ILE A 480 -1.47 35.57 -0.47
N ARG A 481 -0.45 36.39 -0.74
CA ARG A 481 -0.59 37.63 -1.51
C ARG A 481 -0.90 37.35 -2.98
N ASP A 482 -0.47 36.23 -3.53
CA ASP A 482 -0.59 35.92 -4.96
C ASP A 482 -2.05 35.64 -5.39
N ILE A 483 -2.96 35.55 -4.43
CA ILE A 483 -4.38 35.31 -4.64
C ILE A 483 -5.22 36.49 -4.12
N GLY A 484 -6.40 36.70 -4.70
CA GLY A 484 -7.35 37.73 -4.26
C GLY A 484 -8.02 37.40 -2.91
N LEU A 485 -9.19 38.00 -2.66
CA LEU A 485 -10.03 37.63 -1.52
C LEU A 485 -10.52 36.18 -1.68
N VAL A 486 -10.53 35.42 -0.58
CA VAL A 486 -10.89 34.00 -0.60
C VAL A 486 -12.39 33.84 -0.76
N ASP A 487 -12.83 33.27 -1.88
CA ASP A 487 -14.24 32.97 -2.15
C ASP A 487 -14.62 31.50 -1.82
N SER A 488 -15.89 31.15 -2.03
CA SER A 488 -16.41 29.80 -1.76
C SER A 488 -15.86 28.70 -2.69
N ARG A 489 -15.28 29.06 -3.84
CA ARG A 489 -14.65 28.15 -4.80
C ARG A 489 -13.15 28.00 -4.54
N MET A 490 -12.54 28.82 -3.69
CA MET A 490 -11.13 28.69 -3.37
C MET A 490 -10.91 27.70 -2.21
N LEU A 491 -9.81 26.95 -2.30
CA LEU A 491 -9.27 26.17 -1.18
C LEU A 491 -7.77 26.50 -1.10
N VAL A 492 -7.29 26.91 0.06
CA VAL A 492 -5.89 27.31 0.25
C VAL A 492 -5.22 26.34 1.22
N LEU A 493 -4.28 25.58 0.68
CA LEU A 493 -3.44 24.64 1.42
C LEU A 493 -2.03 25.22 1.59
N ARG A 494 -1.35 24.77 2.62
CA ARG A 494 0.08 25.04 2.86
C ARG A 494 0.83 23.73 2.99
N GLU A 495 1.98 23.62 2.35
CA GLU A 495 2.92 22.53 2.65
C GLU A 495 3.48 22.70 4.07
N ASP A 496 3.49 21.63 4.86
CA ASP A 496 4.07 21.60 6.21
C ASP A 496 5.25 20.61 6.26
N PRO A 497 6.46 21.03 5.82
CA PRO A 497 7.64 20.18 5.81
C PRO A 497 8.02 19.61 7.17
N GLU A 498 7.68 20.28 8.27
CA GLU A 498 8.00 19.84 9.62
C GLU A 498 7.20 18.59 10.01
N HIS A 499 5.93 18.52 9.60
CA HIS A 499 5.05 17.38 9.86
C HIS A 499 4.89 16.45 8.65
N ASN A 500 5.57 16.75 7.53
CA ASN A 500 5.51 16.00 6.27
C ASN A 500 4.06 15.80 5.75
N GLY A 501 3.30 16.89 5.69
CA GLY A 501 1.90 16.87 5.27
C GLY A 501 1.45 18.19 4.65
N PHE A 502 0.16 18.26 4.36
CA PHE A 502 -0.51 19.50 3.97
C PHE A 502 -1.36 20.00 5.13
N GLN A 503 -1.65 21.29 5.12
CA GLN A 503 -2.56 21.91 6.05
C GLN A 503 -3.53 22.80 5.29
N ASP A 504 -4.83 22.59 5.51
CA ASP A 504 -5.85 23.52 5.06
C ASP A 504 -5.84 24.78 5.94
N ILE A 505 -5.50 25.90 5.32
CA ILE A 505 -5.44 27.23 5.93
C ILE A 505 -6.49 28.18 5.33
N THR A 506 -7.46 27.66 4.59
CA THR A 506 -8.45 28.46 3.84
C THR A 506 -9.13 29.50 4.72
N GLN A 507 -9.63 29.07 5.88
CA GLN A 507 -10.30 29.97 6.83
C GLN A 507 -9.35 31.03 7.40
N PHE A 508 -8.12 30.63 7.73
CA PHE A 508 -7.10 31.55 8.25
C PHE A 508 -6.73 32.62 7.22
N VAL A 509 -6.57 32.24 5.95
CA VAL A 509 -6.28 33.19 4.86
C VAL A 509 -7.49 34.10 4.59
N LYS A 510 -8.70 33.56 4.65
CA LYS A 510 -9.93 34.34 4.54
C LYS A 510 -10.02 35.42 5.62
N GLU A 511 -9.81 35.06 6.89
CA GLU A 511 -9.84 36.00 8.01
C GLU A 511 -8.73 37.05 7.95
N ILE A 512 -7.53 36.68 7.48
CA ILE A 512 -6.43 37.65 7.29
C ILE A 512 -6.76 38.65 6.19
N LYS A 513 -7.32 38.18 5.07
CA LYS A 513 -7.59 39.04 3.92
C LYS A 513 -8.87 39.86 4.06
N LEU A 514 -9.84 39.33 4.79
CA LEU A 514 -11.12 39.98 5.06
C LEU A 514 -11.57 39.61 6.48
N ASN A 515 -11.19 40.45 7.44
CA ASN A 515 -11.63 40.31 8.82
C ASN A 515 -12.91 41.11 9.01
N VAL A 516 -14.02 40.43 9.29
CA VAL A 516 -15.31 41.09 9.53
C VAL A 516 -15.50 41.30 11.02
N GLU A 517 -15.59 42.56 11.44
CA GLU A 517 -15.87 42.91 12.84
C GLU A 517 -17.38 42.91 13.11
N TYR A 518 -18.17 43.42 12.17
CA TYR A 518 -19.62 43.46 12.27
C TYR A 518 -20.32 43.68 10.93
N GLY A 519 -21.52 43.13 10.77
CA GLY A 519 -22.49 43.55 9.76
C GLY A 519 -22.20 43.16 8.31
N TYR A 520 -21.25 42.26 8.02
CA TYR A 520 -21.01 41.70 6.69
C TYR A 520 -21.04 40.17 6.72
N TYR A 521 -21.66 39.54 5.72
CA TYR A 521 -21.93 38.10 5.70
C TYR A 521 -21.35 37.41 4.46
N ASP A 522 -21.17 36.08 4.56
CA ASP A 522 -20.52 35.25 3.52
C ASP A 522 -21.24 35.23 2.16
N ASP A 523 -22.54 35.52 2.14
CA ASP A 523 -23.34 35.65 0.92
C ASP A 523 -23.32 37.07 0.32
N GLY A 524 -22.48 37.96 0.86
CA GLY A 524 -22.31 39.34 0.42
C GLY A 524 -23.28 40.31 1.07
N TRP A 525 -24.25 39.86 1.85
CA TRP A 525 -25.15 40.76 2.55
C TRP A 525 -24.42 41.63 3.58
N MET A 526 -24.86 42.87 3.69
CA MET A 526 -24.35 43.85 4.63
C MET A 526 -25.49 44.56 5.36
N ASP A 527 -25.34 44.76 6.67
CA ASP A 527 -26.30 45.48 7.53
C ASP A 527 -26.17 47.00 7.35
N GLU A 528 -27.12 47.77 7.91
CA GLU A 528 -27.11 49.24 7.92
C GLU A 528 -25.81 49.84 8.47
N HIS A 529 -25.19 49.13 9.41
CA HIS A 529 -23.87 49.42 9.93
C HIS A 529 -22.99 48.19 9.75
N ALA A 530 -21.83 48.37 9.12
CA ALA A 530 -20.83 47.30 8.99
C ALA A 530 -19.41 47.82 9.21
N SER A 531 -18.56 46.97 9.75
CA SER A 531 -17.15 47.25 9.99
C SER A 531 -16.32 46.02 9.66
N LEU A 532 -15.29 46.21 8.85
CA LEU A 532 -14.42 45.16 8.38
C LEU A 532 -13.04 45.71 8.05
N THR A 533 -12.04 44.83 8.04
CA THR A 533 -10.69 45.13 7.57
C THR A 533 -10.40 44.26 6.36
N VAL A 534 -10.01 44.88 5.25
CA VAL A 534 -9.72 44.20 3.98
C VAL A 534 -8.27 44.45 3.56
N MET A 535 -7.60 43.41 3.05
CA MET A 535 -6.26 43.51 2.47
C MET A 535 -6.34 43.98 1.02
N ALA A 536 -5.68 45.08 0.69
CA ALA A 536 -5.51 45.53 -0.70
C ALA A 536 -4.64 44.55 -1.51
N GLY A 537 -4.84 44.51 -2.83
CA GLY A 537 -4.05 43.65 -3.72
C GLY A 537 -2.69 44.25 -4.10
N GLU A 538 -2.09 43.73 -5.17
CA GLU A 538 -0.78 44.16 -5.67
C GLU A 538 -0.81 45.60 -6.18
N THR A 539 -1.92 46.01 -6.80
CA THR A 539 -2.08 47.38 -7.31
C THR A 539 -2.50 48.38 -6.24
N GLY A 540 -2.80 47.91 -5.03
CA GLY A 540 -3.28 48.77 -3.94
C GLY A 540 -4.75 49.19 -4.11
N VAL A 541 -5.53 48.43 -4.89
CA VAL A 541 -6.90 48.83 -5.26
C VAL A 541 -7.92 47.85 -4.65
N ILE A 542 -8.94 48.39 -4.00
CA ILE A 542 -10.11 47.64 -3.52
C ILE A 542 -11.34 48.15 -4.27
N ASP A 543 -11.90 47.29 -5.12
CA ASP A 543 -13.14 47.54 -5.84
C ASP A 543 -14.33 47.03 -5.04
N LEU A 544 -15.33 47.90 -4.87
CA LEU A 544 -16.60 47.64 -4.22
C LEU A 544 -17.72 47.72 -5.25
N GLU A 545 -18.46 46.64 -5.43
CA GLU A 545 -19.74 46.62 -6.14
C GLU A 545 -20.86 46.51 -5.10
N ILE A 546 -21.59 47.61 -4.90
CA ILE A 546 -22.66 47.71 -3.91
C ILE A 546 -24.00 47.66 -4.65
N ILE A 547 -24.78 46.62 -4.35
CA ILE A 547 -26.08 46.35 -4.95
C ILE A 547 -27.17 46.71 -3.95
N TYR A 548 -28.04 47.62 -4.34
CA TYR A 548 -29.23 48.01 -3.59
C TYR A 548 -30.44 47.15 -4.03
N PRO A 549 -31.00 46.30 -3.15
CA PRO A 549 -32.06 45.35 -3.51
C PRO A 549 -33.48 45.96 -3.48
N GLY A 550 -33.65 47.24 -3.12
CA GLY A 550 -34.94 47.90 -2.91
C GLY A 550 -35.41 48.82 -4.04
N VAL A 551 -36.54 49.50 -3.81
CA VAL A 551 -37.09 50.52 -4.72
C VAL A 551 -36.56 51.89 -4.32
N MET A 552 -35.77 52.51 -5.22
CA MET A 552 -35.15 53.82 -4.98
C MET A 552 -36.21 54.92 -4.88
N SER A 553 -36.23 55.63 -3.75
CA SER A 553 -37.15 56.73 -3.44
C SER A 553 -36.49 58.11 -3.51
N GLY A 554 -35.16 58.16 -3.59
CA GLY A 554 -34.36 59.37 -3.68
C GLY A 554 -33.92 59.87 -2.29
N GLY A 555 -32.62 60.14 -2.14
CA GLY A 555 -32.01 60.56 -0.86
C GLY A 555 -31.20 59.46 -0.16
N GLU A 556 -31.18 58.26 -0.73
CA GLU A 556 -30.33 57.16 -0.28
C GLU A 556 -28.85 57.48 -0.51
N GLY A 557 -28.04 57.27 0.53
CA GLY A 557 -26.62 57.55 0.54
C GLY A 557 -25.86 56.48 1.32
N ILE A 558 -24.69 56.13 0.80
CA ILE A 558 -23.74 55.21 1.43
C ILE A 558 -22.61 56.07 1.97
N LYS A 559 -22.38 56.03 3.27
CA LYS A 559 -21.23 56.70 3.88
C LYS A 559 -20.17 55.65 4.15
N ILE A 560 -18.99 55.82 3.56
CA ILE A 560 -17.84 54.93 3.73
C ILE A 560 -16.73 55.71 4.42
N THR A 561 -16.18 55.15 5.49
CA THR A 561 -14.99 55.69 6.15
C THR A 561 -13.83 54.74 5.96
N LYS A 562 -12.70 55.26 5.50
CA LYS A 562 -11.44 54.52 5.38
C LYS A 562 -10.56 54.87 6.58
N ASP A 563 -10.17 53.88 7.36
CA ASP A 563 -9.34 54.03 8.55
C ASP A 563 -9.86 55.15 9.50
N GLN A 564 -9.10 56.24 9.64
CA GLN A 564 -9.49 57.43 10.43
C GLN A 564 -9.67 58.68 9.55
N ASP A 565 -9.78 58.50 8.23
CA ASP A 565 -9.94 59.59 7.29
C ASP A 565 -11.37 60.18 7.34
N GLU A 566 -11.56 61.36 6.73
CA GLU A 566 -12.90 61.94 6.63
C GLU A 566 -13.83 61.03 5.81
N PRO A 567 -15.03 60.69 6.32
CA PRO A 567 -15.95 59.83 5.60
C PRO A 567 -16.43 60.48 4.31
N PHE A 568 -16.49 59.73 3.23
CA PHE A 568 -17.08 60.18 1.97
C PHE A 568 -18.46 59.57 1.78
N THR A 569 -19.38 60.35 1.19
CA THR A 569 -20.78 59.92 0.98
C THR A 569 -21.05 59.75 -0.51
N ILE A 570 -21.54 58.58 -0.89
CA ILE A 570 -21.89 58.22 -2.25
C ILE A 570 -23.42 58.26 -2.38
N PRO A 571 -23.99 59.14 -3.23
CA PRO A 571 -25.42 59.11 -3.50
C PRO A 571 -25.79 57.88 -4.34
N VAL A 572 -26.78 57.10 -3.92
CA VAL A 572 -27.26 55.93 -4.66
C VAL A 572 -28.15 56.40 -5.81
N ARG A 573 -27.64 56.31 -7.04
CA ARG A 573 -28.36 56.76 -8.26
C ARG A 573 -28.79 55.61 -9.17
N SER A 574 -28.33 54.40 -8.89
CA SER A 574 -28.58 53.18 -9.65
C SER A 574 -28.60 51.99 -8.69
N THR A 575 -29.22 50.90 -9.13
CA THR A 575 -29.30 49.63 -8.37
C THR A 575 -27.92 49.05 -8.05
N VAL A 576 -26.93 49.28 -8.92
CA VAL A 576 -25.54 48.89 -8.71
C VAL A 576 -24.69 50.16 -8.63
N VAL A 577 -23.86 50.27 -7.60
CA VAL A 577 -22.94 51.38 -7.36
C VAL A 577 -21.53 50.80 -7.26
N ASN A 578 -20.66 51.19 -8.18
CA ASN A 578 -19.26 50.79 -8.16
C ASN A 578 -18.42 51.90 -7.53
N GLN A 579 -17.58 51.54 -6.57
CA GLN A 579 -16.66 52.44 -5.91
C GLN A 579 -15.29 51.79 -5.79
N THR A 580 -14.24 52.57 -6.01
CA THR A 580 -12.86 52.11 -5.84
C THR A 580 -12.24 52.83 -4.65
N ILE A 581 -11.49 52.08 -3.83
CA ILE A 581 -10.73 52.59 -2.70
C ILE A 581 -9.25 52.34 -2.98
N GLU A 582 -8.46 53.41 -3.00
CA GLU A 582 -7.01 53.36 -3.18
C GLU A 582 -6.29 53.18 -1.83
N ALA A 583 -5.27 52.35 -1.81
CA ALA A 583 -4.41 52.04 -0.67
C ALA A 583 -3.00 51.68 -1.16
N GLU A 584 -2.06 51.53 -0.23
CA GLU A 584 -0.74 50.97 -0.59
C GLU A 584 -0.87 49.46 -0.90
N PRO A 585 -0.03 48.91 -1.80
CA PRO A 585 0.00 47.48 -2.08
C PRO A 585 0.06 46.63 -0.80
N TRP A 586 -0.84 45.66 -0.67
CA TRP A 586 -0.94 44.76 0.49
C TRP A 586 -1.27 45.41 1.84
N GLN A 587 -1.70 46.68 1.85
CA GLN A 587 -2.12 47.37 3.06
C GLN A 587 -3.42 46.77 3.61
N MET A 588 -3.49 46.61 4.93
CA MET A 588 -4.74 46.33 5.63
C MET A 588 -5.51 47.65 5.81
N VAL A 589 -6.71 47.72 5.24
CA VAL A 589 -7.56 48.91 5.24
C VAL A 589 -8.80 48.62 6.07
N HIS A 590 -9.02 49.40 7.13
CA HIS A 590 -10.24 49.32 7.91
C HIS A 590 -11.34 50.15 7.21
N LEU A 591 -12.50 49.54 6.99
CA LEU A 591 -13.64 50.16 6.33
C LEU A 591 -14.86 50.09 7.24
N THR A 592 -15.50 51.24 7.44
CA THR A 592 -16.85 51.29 8.02
C THR A 592 -17.86 51.76 7.00
N PHE A 593 -19.02 51.13 7.02
CA PHE A 593 -20.14 51.42 6.14
C PHE A 593 -21.34 51.82 6.99
N ASP A 594 -21.89 53.00 6.68
CA ASP A 594 -23.16 53.46 7.24
C ASP A 594 -24.14 53.71 6.08
N TYR A 595 -25.21 52.92 6.04
CA TYR A 595 -26.30 53.08 5.08
C TYR A 595 -27.45 53.83 5.73
N ASN A 596 -27.97 54.86 5.07
CA ASN A 596 -29.18 55.55 5.53
C ASN A 596 -30.49 54.86 5.07
N PHE A 597 -30.39 53.63 4.56
CA PHE A 597 -31.47 52.83 4.00
C PHE A 597 -31.34 51.37 4.41
N TYR A 598 -32.43 50.60 4.27
CA TYR A 598 -32.46 49.17 4.52
C TYR A 598 -33.45 48.44 3.60
N MET A 599 -33.34 47.12 3.51
CA MET A 599 -34.28 46.28 2.78
C MET A 599 -35.63 46.21 3.51
N HIS A 600 -36.66 46.81 2.91
CA HIS A 600 -38.03 46.72 3.43
C HIS A 600 -38.59 45.31 3.21
N ASN A 601 -39.24 44.74 4.24
CA ASN A 601 -39.83 43.39 4.26
C ASN A 601 -38.83 42.21 4.21
N ALA A 602 -37.58 42.42 4.64
CA ALA A 602 -36.66 41.30 4.89
C ALA A 602 -37.31 40.31 5.87
N GLN A 603 -37.39 39.03 5.48
CA GLN A 603 -37.94 37.95 6.32
C GLN A 603 -36.93 37.43 7.35
N GLU A 604 -35.69 37.92 7.28
CA GLU A 604 -34.55 37.47 8.07
C GLU A 604 -33.81 38.70 8.62
N GLN A 605 -33.34 38.61 9.86
CA GLN A 605 -32.44 39.59 10.48
C GLN A 605 -31.30 38.81 11.16
N ARG A 606 -30.06 39.15 10.81
CA ARG A 606 -28.86 38.41 11.23
C ARG A 606 -28.09 39.14 12.34
N GLY A 607 -28.03 40.46 12.26
CA GLY A 607 -27.39 41.33 13.25
C GLY A 607 -28.38 42.08 14.14
N LYS A 608 -27.89 43.09 14.86
CA LYS A 608 -28.77 44.02 15.59
C LYS A 608 -29.42 45.02 14.63
N ASP A 609 -28.70 45.37 13.57
CA ASP A 609 -29.15 46.27 12.51
C ASP A 609 -29.85 45.49 11.39
N ARG A 610 -30.54 46.20 10.51
CA ARG A 610 -31.30 45.57 9.41
C ARG A 610 -30.39 45.37 8.20
N LEU A 611 -30.69 44.36 7.40
CA LEU A 611 -30.02 44.12 6.13
C LEU A 611 -30.24 45.30 5.18
N ALA A 612 -29.16 45.85 4.61
CA ALA A 612 -29.22 47.05 3.80
C ALA A 612 -28.85 46.83 2.33
N ALA A 613 -27.71 46.20 2.07
CA ALA A 613 -27.16 46.06 0.73
C ALA A 613 -26.46 44.71 0.54
N ILE A 614 -26.20 44.34 -0.71
CA ILE A 614 -25.29 43.25 -1.06
C ILE A 614 -24.01 43.90 -1.59
N VAL A 615 -22.86 43.58 -1.01
CA VAL A 615 -21.56 44.14 -1.37
C VAL A 615 -20.64 43.03 -1.85
N HIS A 616 -20.12 43.19 -3.06
CA HIS A 616 -19.04 42.36 -3.58
C HIS A 616 -17.73 43.14 -3.55
N MET A 617 -16.71 42.55 -2.93
CA MET A 617 -15.40 43.16 -2.79
C MET A 617 -14.39 42.40 -3.63
N THR A 618 -13.56 43.12 -4.38
CA THR A 618 -12.42 42.54 -5.10
C THR A 618 -11.17 43.36 -4.79
N ALA A 619 -10.09 42.69 -4.38
CA ALA A 619 -8.80 43.33 -4.16
C ALA A 619 -7.86 43.00 -5.34
N ARG A 620 -7.24 44.02 -5.94
CA ARG A 620 -6.31 43.88 -7.07
C ARG A 620 -4.98 44.57 -6.81
#